data_AF-A0A6N7HHS7-F1
#
_entry.id   AF-A0A6N7HHS7-F1
#
_cell.length_a   1.000
_cell.length_b   1.000
_cell.length_c   1.000
_cell.angle_alpha   90.00
_cell.angle_beta   90.00
_cell.angle_gamma   90.00
#
_symmetry.space_group_name_H-M   'P 1'
#
loop_
_entity.id
_entity.type
_entity.pdbx_description
1 polymer ?
#
loop_
_entity_poly.entity_id
_entity_poly.type
_entity_poly.pdbx_seq_one_letter_code
_entity_poly.pdbx_strand_id
1 'polypeptide(L)'
;MAPDEVLRIMAASVEVLRVRLPEQNQETIERAVYDVATELVSTITDPDRLATMLRLRATARLSAATGDPVPIRSRVPPLPEPRAATPNRTRSPP
;
A
#
# COMPACT_ATOMS: atom_id res chain seq x y z
N MET A 1 8.20 13.24 -20.23
CA MET A 1 6.73 13.12 -20.10
C MET A 1 6.12 14.48 -20.31
N ALA A 2 5.05 14.59 -21.08
CA ALA A 2 4.38 15.87 -21.33
C ALA A 2 3.47 16.25 -20.14
N PRO A 3 3.29 17.55 -19.82
CA PRO A 3 2.38 17.97 -18.75
C PRO A 3 0.95 17.45 -18.92
N ASP A 4 0.43 17.43 -20.16
CA ASP A 4 -0.91 16.92 -20.47
C ASP A 4 -1.05 15.42 -20.22
N GLU A 5 0.04 14.67 -20.32
CA GLU A 5 0.07 13.23 -20.04
C GLU A 5 -0.01 12.97 -18.53
N VAL A 6 0.72 13.75 -17.73
CA VAL A 6 0.65 13.70 -16.26
C VAL A 6 -0.77 14.01 -15.78
N LEU A 7 -1.39 15.06 -16.32
CA LEU A 7 -2.76 15.45 -15.96
C LEU A 7 -3.77 14.34 -16.29
N ARG A 8 -3.65 13.69 -17.46
CA ARG A 8 -4.50 12.54 -17.82
C ARG A 8 -4.30 11.36 -16.87
N ILE A 9 -3.06 11.06 -16.50
CA ILE A 9 -2.74 9.99 -15.55
C ILE A 9 -3.32 10.28 -14.16
N MET A 10 -3.23 11.54 -13.70
CA MET A 10 -3.81 11.98 -12.43
C MET A 10 -5.33 11.82 -12.44
N ALA A 11 -6.02 12.35 -13.46
CA ALA A 11 -7.46 12.24 -13.58
C ALA A 11 -7.94 10.78 -13.61
N ALA A 12 -7.29 9.93 -14.40
CA ALA A 12 -7.60 8.50 -14.43
C ALA A 12 -7.35 7.82 -13.08
N SER A 13 -6.33 8.25 -12.34
CA SER A 13 -6.03 7.71 -11.01
C SER A 13 -7.07 8.12 -9.97
N VAL A 14 -7.55 9.37 -10.01
CA VAL A 14 -8.66 9.84 -9.15
C VAL A 14 -9.91 8.99 -9.39
N GLU A 15 -10.32 8.80 -10.64
CA GLU A 15 -11.51 8.01 -10.96
C GLU A 15 -11.41 6.56 -10.44
N VAL A 16 -10.25 5.92 -10.62
CA VAL A 16 -10.00 4.57 -10.08
C VAL A 16 -10.08 4.55 -8.56
N LEU A 17 -9.52 5.56 -7.88
CA LEU A 17 -9.49 5.61 -6.43
C LEU A 17 -10.87 5.91 -5.84
N ARG A 18 -11.68 6.75 -6.49
CA ARG A 18 -13.07 7.02 -6.07
C ARG A 18 -13.92 5.75 -6.07
N VAL A 19 -13.76 4.90 -7.08
CA VAL A 19 -14.47 3.61 -7.15
C VAL A 19 -13.98 2.65 -6.07
N ARG A 20 -12.68 2.66 -5.75
CA ARG A 20 -12.07 1.73 -4.79
C ARG A 20 -12.21 2.13 -3.33
N LEU A 21 -12.33 3.43 -3.06
CA LEU A 21 -12.35 4.01 -1.72
C LEU A 21 -13.60 4.91 -1.59
N PRO A 22 -14.81 4.34 -1.65
CA PRO A 22 -16.06 5.11 -1.65
C PRO A 22 -16.28 5.88 -0.33
N GLU A 23 -15.60 5.49 0.75
CA GLU A 23 -15.66 6.21 2.03
C GLU A 23 -14.81 7.49 2.07
N GLN A 24 -13.89 7.66 1.12
CA GLN A 24 -13.02 8.84 1.07
C GLN A 24 -13.72 9.99 0.33
N ASN A 25 -13.60 11.20 0.88
CA ASN A 25 -14.08 12.40 0.21
C ASN A 25 -13.30 12.63 -1.10
N GLN A 26 -14.00 13.00 -2.17
CA GLN A 26 -13.42 13.32 -3.48
C GLN A 26 -12.28 14.34 -3.36
N GLU A 27 -12.47 15.41 -2.58
CA GLU A 27 -11.43 16.44 -2.39
C GLU A 27 -10.16 15.84 -1.77
N THR A 28 -10.31 14.93 -0.81
CA THR A 28 -9.18 14.24 -0.17
C THR A 28 -8.44 13.35 -1.16
N ILE A 29 -9.17 12.63 -2.03
CA ILE A 29 -8.58 11.79 -3.08
C ILE A 29 -7.80 12.65 -4.08
N GLU A 30 -8.40 13.73 -4.58
CA GLU A 30 -7.77 14.65 -5.54
C GLU A 30 -6.49 15.24 -4.98
N ARG A 31 -6.53 15.71 -3.72
CA ARG A 31 -5.35 16.25 -3.03
C ARG A 31 -4.25 15.21 -2.84
N ALA A 32 -4.60 13.99 -2.40
CA ALA A 32 -3.63 12.92 -2.24
C ALA A 32 -2.96 12.54 -3.56
N VAL A 33 -3.72 12.49 -4.66
CA VAL A 33 -3.19 12.23 -6.00
C VAL A 33 -2.28 13.37 -6.45
N TYR A 34 -2.66 14.64 -6.25
CA TYR A 34 -1.83 15.79 -6.57
C TYR A 34 -0.48 15.78 -5.83
N ASP A 35 -0.50 15.56 -4.52
CA ASP A 35 0.70 15.55 -3.69
C ASP A 35 1.66 14.43 -4.13
N VAL A 36 1.13 13.23 -4.37
CA VAL A 36 1.93 12.09 -4.83
C VAL A 36 2.46 12.31 -6.25
N ALA A 37 1.66 12.89 -7.16
CA ALA A 37 2.10 13.18 -8.53
C ALA A 37 3.28 14.16 -8.54
N THR A 38 3.22 15.20 -7.69
CA THR A 38 4.29 16.19 -7.54
C THR A 38 5.60 15.56 -7.09
N GLU A 39 5.55 14.54 -6.22
CA GLU A 39 6.73 13.81 -5.77
C GLU A 39 7.30 12.88 -6.84
N LEU A 40 6.43 12.25 -7.63
CA LEU A 40 6.81 11.20 -8.57
C LEU A 40 7.22 11.73 -9.95
N VAL A 41 6.64 12.84 -10.41
CA VAL A 41 6.86 13.36 -11.77
C VAL A 41 8.32 13.72 -12.04
N SER A 42 9.07 14.10 -11.00
CA SER A 42 10.51 14.42 -11.08
C SER A 42 11.40 13.18 -11.19
N THR A 43 10.88 11.98 -10.91
CA THR A 43 11.67 10.73 -10.83
C THR A 43 11.18 9.64 -11.77
N ILE A 44 9.92 9.66 -12.18
CA ILE A 44 9.30 8.65 -13.05
C ILE A 44 8.91 9.29 -14.37
N THR A 45 9.60 8.88 -15.44
CA THR A 45 9.35 9.34 -16.82
C THR A 45 8.45 8.38 -17.62
N ASP A 46 8.24 7.16 -17.11
CA ASP A 46 7.38 6.15 -17.72
C ASP A 46 5.92 6.30 -17.25
N PRO A 47 4.95 6.46 -18.17
CA PRO A 47 3.56 6.78 -17.83
C PRO A 47 2.85 5.64 -17.07
N ASP A 48 3.09 4.38 -17.45
CA ASP A 48 2.47 3.22 -16.80
C ASP A 48 2.98 3.02 -15.38
N ARG A 49 4.30 3.17 -15.19
CA ARG A 49 4.93 3.14 -13.88
C ARG A 49 4.49 4.31 -13.01
N LEU A 50 4.33 5.51 -13.58
CA LEU A 50 3.80 6.67 -12.86
C LEU A 50 2.37 6.38 -12.38
N ALA A 51 1.49 5.94 -13.27
CA ALA A 51 0.10 5.63 -12.94
C ALA A 51 -0.01 4.55 -11.86
N THR A 52 0.86 3.54 -11.89
CA THR A 52 0.89 2.46 -10.90
C THR A 52 1.35 2.97 -9.54
N MET A 53 2.47 3.69 -9.50
CA MET A 53 3.04 4.22 -8.25
C MET A 53 2.14 5.28 -7.63
N LEU A 54 1.52 6.12 -8.46
CA LEU A 54 0.57 7.15 -8.06
C LEU A 54 -0.60 6.54 -7.30
N ARG A 55 -1.26 5.53 -7.90
CA ARG A 55 -2.38 4.82 -7.28
C ARG A 55 -1.96 4.13 -5.97
N LEU A 56 -0.85 3.40 -5.97
CA LEU A 56 -0.37 2.69 -4.78
C LEU A 56 -0.09 3.65 -3.60
N ARG A 57 0.66 4.73 -3.85
CA ARG A 57 1.02 5.69 -2.80
C ARG A 57 -0.16 6.54 -2.35
N ALA A 58 -1.03 6.94 -3.27
CA ALA A 58 -2.26 7.66 -2.91
C ALA A 58 -3.18 6.80 -2.05
N THR A 59 -3.41 5.53 -2.41
CA THR A 59 -4.15 4.59 -1.55
C THR A 59 -3.50 4.48 -0.17
N ALA A 60 -2.18 4.30 -0.10
CA ALA A 60 -1.50 4.18 1.19
C ALA A 60 -1.65 5.43 2.07
N ARG A 61 -1.59 6.64 1.49
CA ARG A 61 -1.82 7.90 2.21
C ARG A 61 -3.26 8.02 2.71
N LEU A 62 -4.23 7.71 1.85
CA LEU A 62 -5.64 7.79 2.18
C LEU A 62 -6.02 6.81 3.31
N SER A 63 -5.54 5.56 3.24
CA SER A 63 -5.76 4.57 4.29
C SER A 63 -5.08 4.95 5.61
N ALA A 64 -3.85 5.47 5.56
CA ALA A 64 -3.15 5.96 6.75
C ALA A 64 -3.88 7.14 7.41
N ALA A 65 -4.48 8.04 6.62
CA ALA A 65 -5.24 9.18 7.11
C ALA A 65 -6.53 8.75 7.84
N THR A 66 -7.16 7.64 7.44
CA THR A 66 -8.34 7.09 8.10
C THR A 66 -8.05 6.10 9.22
N GLY A 67 -6.77 5.84 9.50
CA GLY A 67 -6.36 4.88 10.53
C GLY A 67 -6.67 3.43 10.17
N ASP A 68 -6.98 3.14 8.90
CA ASP A 68 -7.16 1.78 8.40
C ASP A 68 -5.78 1.24 8.00
N PRO A 69 -5.23 0.25 8.74
CA PRO A 69 -3.94 -0.30 8.38
C PRO A 69 -4.09 -1.01 7.04
N VAL A 70 -3.53 -0.41 5.98
CA VAL A 70 -3.39 -1.08 4.68
C VAL A 70 -2.88 -2.48 4.95
N PRO A 71 -3.61 -3.56 4.59
CA PRO A 71 -3.12 -4.90 4.81
C PRO A 71 -1.88 -5.08 3.94
N ILE A 72 -0.72 -4.88 4.55
CA ILE A 72 0.54 -5.40 4.05
C ILE A 72 0.26 -6.88 3.93
N ARG A 73 0.28 -7.44 2.71
CA ARG A 73 0.26 -8.88 2.53
C ARG A 73 1.53 -9.43 3.14
N SER A 74 1.53 -9.57 4.46
CA SER A 74 2.45 -10.33 5.27
C SER A 74 2.24 -11.78 4.85
N ARG A 75 2.92 -12.19 3.77
CA ARG A 75 3.48 -13.54 3.72
C ARG A 75 4.51 -13.60 4.84
N VAL A 76 4.03 -13.68 6.08
CA VAL A 76 4.79 -14.28 7.16
C VAL A 76 4.72 -15.77 6.85
N PRO A 77 5.79 -16.43 6.39
CA PRO A 77 5.81 -17.88 6.42
C PRO A 77 5.53 -18.30 7.87
N PRO A 78 4.69 -19.32 8.12
CA PRO A 78 4.39 -19.74 9.47
C PRO A 78 5.72 -19.99 10.21
N LEU A 79 5.93 -19.30 11.33
CA LEU A 79 7.05 -19.59 12.21
C LEU A 79 7.00 -21.08 12.54
N PRO A 80 8.07 -21.86 12.35
CA PRO A 80 8.10 -23.22 12.84
C PRO A 80 7.92 -23.17 14.35
N GLU A 81 6.90 -23.85 14.85
CA GLU A 81 6.61 -23.98 16.28
C GLU A 81 7.87 -24.41 17.02
N PRO A 82 8.21 -23.79 18.17
CA PRO A 82 9.33 -24.23 18.97
C PRO A 82 9.01 -25.65 19.43
N ARG A 83 9.69 -26.65 18.84
CA ARG A 83 9.70 -28.02 19.36
C ARG A 83 10.04 -27.94 20.84
N ALA A 84 9.04 -28.17 21.68
CA ALA A 84 9.22 -28.30 23.10
C ALA A 84 10.25 -29.42 23.30
N ALA A 85 11.46 -29.02 23.70
CA ALA A 85 12.47 -29.96 24.16
C ALA A 85 11.89 -30.64 25.40
N THR A 86 11.48 -31.90 25.23
CA THR A 86 11.10 -32.78 26.32
C THR A 86 12.22 -32.77 27.38
N PRO A 87 11.93 -32.38 28.64
CA PRO A 87 12.94 -32.43 29.68
C PRO A 87 13.15 -33.90 30.07
N ASN A 88 14.22 -34.50 29.55
CA ASN A 88 14.64 -35.81 29.99
C ASN A 88 15.45 -35.66 31.30
N ARG A 89 14.78 -35.78 32.45
CA ARG A 89 15.48 -35.98 33.72
C ARG A 89 14.73 -36.93 34.67
N THR A 90 15.34 -38.11 34.83
CA THR A 90 15.52 -38.89 36.09
C THR A 90 14.41 -39.86 36.60
N ARG A 91 14.67 -41.16 36.39
CA ARG A 91 14.82 -42.28 37.38
C ARG A 91 13.61 -42.91 38.14
N SER A 92 13.32 -44.18 37.76
CA SER A 92 12.94 -45.42 38.53
C SER A 92 11.63 -45.50 39.35
N PRO A 93 11.10 -46.68 39.82
CA PRO A 93 11.40 -48.13 39.61
C PRO A 93 10.12 -48.96 39.23
N PRO A 94 10.11 -50.32 39.21
CA PRO A 94 9.94 -51.14 40.44
C PRO A 94 11.03 -52.19 40.68
#